data_AF-A0A962MTS7-F1
#
_entry.id   AF-A0A962MTS7-F1
#
_cell.length_a   1.000
_cell.length_b   1.000
_cell.length_c   1.000
_cell.angle_alpha   90.00
_cell.angle_beta   90.00
_cell.angle_gamma   90.00
#
_symmetry.space_group_name_H-M   'P 1'
#
loop_
_entity.id
_entity.type
_entity.pdbx_description
1 polymer ?
#
loop_
_entity_poly.entity_id
_entity_poly.type
_entity_poly.pdbx_seq_one_letter_code
_entity_poly.pdbx_strand_id
1 'polypeptide(L)'
;MGQWLPQRLWGLALAFAAALPAHAEPANQQVFFAEPISGRRVTEYQVDLTTMDDGRHNFSVPADCAAIERLLSDGGADRSRVVDRRLWHKAAEDCWFHGLLNRHTAATITDYVTSYDFMNARIRDLPIGMGCDSAEGQRLPCEALTDYGHGMIAFFPFLPILREGAAATHKTDGECALRDGLFFGRLYALPDGIRCDAGDGNPSLRLIAVDFADINGDGVLDAVLRFVPVGPGAARSPLILPLTRLSRDGPFTVPAVVPTASRQ
;
A
#
# COMPACT_ATOMS: atom_id res chain seq x y z
N MET A 1 2.25 87.38 6.76
CA MET A 1 2.83 86.36 7.66
C MET A 1 2.49 85.01 7.02
N GLY A 2 3.32 84.41 6.17
CA GLY A 2 4.62 83.76 6.44
C GLY A 2 4.35 82.35 6.98
N GLN A 3 4.87 81.23 6.49
CA GLN A 3 5.87 80.82 5.49
C GLN A 3 5.66 79.29 5.19
N TRP A 4 6.04 78.81 3.99
CA TRP A 4 6.82 77.57 3.65
C TRP A 4 6.53 76.24 4.42
N LEU A 5 6.42 75.02 3.87
CA LEU A 5 6.93 74.29 2.68
C LEU A 5 6.12 72.95 2.54
N PRO A 6 6.27 72.20 1.42
CA PRO A 6 5.51 71.01 1.03
C PRO A 6 6.28 69.70 1.29
N GLN A 7 5.63 68.53 1.15
CA GLN A 7 6.26 67.34 0.57
C GLN A 7 5.26 66.23 0.22
N ARG A 8 5.54 65.63 -0.95
CA ARG A 8 4.87 64.53 -1.65
C ARG A 8 4.99 63.21 -0.86
N LEU A 9 4.05 62.29 -1.09
CA LEU A 9 4.23 60.82 -1.17
C LEU A 9 2.91 60.25 -1.73
N TRP A 10 2.75 60.09 -3.06
CA TRP A 10 2.90 58.82 -3.77
C TRP A 10 2.62 57.58 -2.90
N GLY A 11 1.40 57.04 -3.03
CA GLY A 11 1.02 55.73 -2.54
C GLY A 11 0.19 55.01 -3.60
N LEU A 12 0.88 54.41 -4.57
CA LEU A 12 0.33 53.39 -5.46
C LEU A 12 -0.20 52.23 -4.60
N ALA A 13 -1.53 52.06 -4.54
CA ALA A 13 -2.13 50.83 -4.05
C ALA A 13 -1.97 49.76 -5.14
N LEU A 14 -0.86 49.02 -5.05
CA LEU A 14 -0.58 47.84 -5.85
C LEU A 14 -1.42 46.66 -5.34
N ALA A 15 -1.99 45.95 -6.31
CA ALA A 15 -2.88 44.82 -6.14
C ALA A 15 -2.25 43.66 -5.35
N PHE A 16 -3.04 43.07 -4.44
CA PHE A 16 -2.89 41.68 -4.05
C PHE A 16 -4.19 40.96 -4.39
N ALA A 17 -4.32 40.56 -5.64
CA ALA A 17 -5.25 39.50 -6.00
C ALA A 17 -4.70 38.21 -5.37
N ALA A 18 -5.33 37.77 -4.29
CA ALA A 18 -5.07 36.48 -3.68
C ALA A 18 -5.48 35.38 -4.68
N ALA A 19 -4.51 34.91 -5.47
CA ALA A 19 -4.65 33.68 -6.23
C ALA A 19 -4.42 32.49 -5.28
N LEU A 20 -5.49 31.77 -4.95
CA LEU A 20 -5.44 30.40 -4.43
C LEU A 20 -6.56 29.60 -5.11
N PRO A 21 -6.44 28.28 -5.33
CA PRO A 21 -5.25 27.44 -5.23
C PRO A 21 -4.79 26.92 -6.60
N ALA A 22 -3.48 26.80 -6.79
CA ALA A 22 -2.96 25.88 -7.79
C ALA A 22 -3.53 24.50 -7.47
N HIS A 23 -4.37 23.97 -8.36
CA HIS A 23 -4.72 22.57 -8.33
C HIS A 23 -3.42 21.82 -8.55
N ALA A 24 -2.90 21.17 -7.51
CA ALA A 24 -1.87 20.18 -7.70
C ALA A 24 -2.51 19.10 -8.56
N GLU A 25 -2.09 18.99 -9.82
CA GLU A 25 -2.33 17.78 -10.59
C GLU A 25 -1.83 16.63 -9.72
N PRO A 26 -2.63 15.56 -9.50
CA PRO A 26 -2.10 14.38 -8.85
C PRO A 26 -0.92 13.93 -9.71
N ALA A 27 0.29 14.03 -9.14
CA ALA A 27 1.50 13.61 -9.81
C ALA A 27 1.23 12.20 -10.34
N ASN A 28 1.39 12.00 -11.65
CA ASN A 28 1.22 10.70 -12.28
C ASN A 28 2.24 9.75 -11.65
N GLN A 29 1.82 9.03 -10.60
CA GLN A 29 2.73 8.27 -9.78
C GLN A 29 3.10 7.01 -10.52
N GLN A 30 4.37 6.97 -10.92
CA GLN A 30 4.92 5.86 -11.66
C GLN A 30 5.00 4.64 -10.72
N VAL A 31 4.28 3.57 -11.05
CA VAL A 31 4.35 2.31 -10.32
C VAL A 31 5.73 1.69 -10.50
N PHE A 32 6.30 1.16 -9.42
CA PHE A 32 7.58 0.47 -9.45
C PHE A 32 7.46 -1.00 -9.07
N PHE A 33 8.20 -1.82 -9.80
CA PHE A 33 8.36 -3.25 -9.64
C PHE A 33 9.80 -3.59 -9.24
N ALA A 34 9.97 -4.78 -8.66
CA ALA A 34 11.28 -5.41 -8.54
C ALA A 34 11.48 -6.36 -9.72
N GLU A 35 12.49 -6.09 -10.55
CA GLU A 35 12.85 -6.94 -11.69
C GLU A 35 13.17 -8.36 -11.20
N PRO A 36 12.68 -9.41 -11.87
CA PRO A 36 13.00 -10.79 -11.53
C PRO A 36 14.52 -11.01 -11.50
N ILE A 37 14.98 -11.85 -10.57
CA ILE A 37 16.41 -12.23 -10.38
C ILE A 37 17.27 -11.08 -9.81
N SER A 38 17.30 -9.91 -10.43
CA SER A 38 18.15 -8.79 -10.01
C SER A 38 17.60 -8.06 -8.77
N GLY A 39 16.28 -8.04 -8.60
CA GLY A 39 15.59 -7.27 -7.56
C GLY A 39 15.69 -5.75 -7.78
N ARG A 40 16.18 -5.30 -8.93
CA ARG A 40 16.32 -3.87 -9.26
C ARG A 40 14.96 -3.22 -9.35
N ARG A 41 14.84 -2.00 -8.81
CA ARG A 41 13.64 -1.17 -8.94
C ARG A 41 13.51 -0.71 -10.39
N VAL A 42 12.40 -1.05 -11.03
CA VAL A 42 12.09 -0.74 -12.44
C VAL A 42 10.62 -0.37 -12.59
N THR A 43 10.24 0.27 -13.69
CA THR A 43 8.83 0.60 -14.01
C THR A 43 8.23 -0.39 -14.99
N GLU A 44 9.08 -1.19 -15.63
CA GLU A 44 8.73 -2.29 -16.53
C GLU A 44 9.82 -3.36 -16.49
N TYR A 45 9.48 -4.60 -16.79
CA TYR A 45 10.48 -5.66 -17.00
C TYR A 45 9.99 -6.72 -17.98
N GLN A 46 10.94 -7.44 -18.54
CA GLN A 46 10.70 -8.62 -19.36
C GLN A 46 10.87 -9.88 -18.51
N VAL A 47 10.00 -10.86 -18.70
CA VAL A 47 10.09 -12.16 -18.02
C VAL A 47 9.75 -13.30 -18.97
N ASP A 48 10.60 -14.32 -18.96
CA ASP A 48 10.34 -15.55 -19.67
C ASP A 48 9.49 -16.49 -18.81
N LEU A 49 8.26 -16.76 -19.25
CA LEU A 49 7.32 -17.65 -18.56
C LEU A 49 7.06 -18.89 -19.42
N THR A 50 7.11 -20.05 -18.78
CA THR A 50 6.85 -21.34 -19.42
C THR A 50 5.34 -21.63 -19.42
N THR A 51 4.77 -21.95 -20.57
CA THR A 51 3.36 -22.32 -20.77
C THR A 51 3.23 -23.83 -20.97
N MET A 52 2.02 -24.37 -20.78
CA MET A 52 1.73 -25.80 -20.92
C MET A 52 1.80 -26.27 -22.38
N ASP A 53 1.45 -25.41 -23.33
CA ASP A 53 1.23 -25.81 -24.73
C ASP A 53 2.42 -25.46 -25.64
N ASP A 54 3.07 -24.31 -25.43
CA ASP A 54 3.94 -23.68 -26.43
C ASP A 54 5.36 -23.36 -25.93
N GLY A 55 5.76 -23.91 -24.78
CA GLY A 55 7.11 -23.75 -24.24
C GLY A 55 7.31 -22.40 -23.55
N ARG A 56 8.43 -21.72 -23.78
CA ARG A 56 8.81 -20.51 -23.03
C ARG A 56 8.57 -19.26 -23.86
N HIS A 57 7.80 -18.32 -23.31
CA HIS A 57 7.44 -17.06 -23.94
C HIS A 57 7.93 -15.86 -23.13
N ASN A 58 8.31 -14.79 -23.82
CA ASN A 58 8.73 -13.55 -23.22
C ASN A 58 7.52 -12.62 -23.05
N PHE A 59 7.34 -12.06 -21.85
CA PHE A 59 6.27 -11.13 -21.52
C PHE A 59 6.82 -9.85 -20.91
N SER A 60 6.21 -8.72 -21.29
CA SER A 60 6.50 -7.38 -20.79
C SER A 60 5.51 -7.02 -19.68
N VAL A 61 5.95 -6.86 -18.43
CA VAL A 61 5.10 -6.37 -17.34
C VAL A 61 5.28 -4.85 -17.23
N PRO A 62 4.20 -4.03 -17.28
CA PRO A 62 2.79 -4.41 -17.21
C PRO A 62 2.05 -4.57 -18.56
N ALA A 63 2.70 -4.30 -19.70
CA ALA A 63 2.02 -4.26 -21.01
C ALA A 63 1.25 -5.54 -21.38
N ASP A 64 1.77 -6.71 -20.99
CA ASP A 64 1.21 -8.03 -21.29
C ASP A 64 0.38 -8.62 -20.13
N CYS A 65 0.01 -7.83 -19.11
CA CYS A 65 -0.71 -8.35 -17.95
C CYS A 65 -2.04 -9.02 -18.29
N ALA A 66 -2.79 -8.49 -19.25
CA ALA A 66 -4.03 -9.11 -19.70
C ALA A 66 -3.83 -10.48 -20.38
N ALA A 67 -2.65 -10.73 -20.97
CA ALA A 67 -2.31 -12.03 -21.54
C ALA A 67 -1.85 -13.01 -20.45
N ILE A 68 -1.03 -12.54 -19.51
CA ILE A 68 -0.60 -13.29 -18.32
C ILE A 68 -1.83 -13.76 -17.53
N GLU A 69 -2.75 -12.86 -17.19
CA GLU A 69 -3.96 -13.19 -16.42
C GLU A 69 -4.83 -14.24 -17.12
N ARG A 70 -5.01 -14.15 -18.44
CA ARG A 70 -5.73 -15.16 -19.24
C ARG A 70 -5.06 -16.53 -19.18
N LEU A 71 -3.73 -16.60 -19.32
CA LEU A 71 -3.01 -17.88 -19.22
C LEU A 71 -3.14 -18.49 -17.82
N LEU A 72 -3.26 -17.67 -16.78
CA LEU A 72 -3.50 -18.17 -15.42
C LEU A 72 -4.92 -18.67 -15.23
N SER A 73 -5.93 -17.96 -15.75
CA SER A 73 -7.34 -18.37 -15.66
C SER A 73 -7.62 -19.66 -16.44
N ASP A 74 -7.00 -19.79 -17.61
CA ASP A 74 -7.26 -20.88 -18.54
C ASP A 74 -6.40 -22.12 -18.23
N GLY A 75 -5.54 -22.06 -17.22
CA GLY A 75 -4.65 -23.15 -16.82
C GLY A 75 -3.44 -23.36 -17.74
N GLY A 76 -3.16 -22.41 -18.65
CA GLY A 76 -2.04 -22.46 -19.60
C GLY A 76 -0.66 -22.20 -18.97
N ALA A 77 -0.59 -21.83 -17.69
CA ALA A 77 0.67 -21.58 -16.99
C ALA A 77 1.36 -22.87 -16.52
N ASP A 78 2.55 -23.18 -17.04
CA ASP A 78 3.36 -24.27 -16.51
C ASP A 78 4.04 -23.83 -15.20
N ARG A 79 3.54 -24.38 -14.09
CA ARG A 79 4.04 -24.14 -12.73
C ARG A 79 4.71 -25.41 -12.14
N SER A 80 5.02 -26.40 -12.96
CA SER A 80 5.56 -27.70 -12.53
C SER A 80 6.89 -27.53 -11.79
N ARG A 81 7.82 -26.75 -12.35
CA ARG A 81 9.12 -26.46 -11.74
C ARG A 81 9.02 -25.33 -10.73
N VAL A 82 9.87 -25.39 -9.70
CA VAL A 82 9.92 -24.38 -8.63
C VAL A 82 10.22 -22.98 -9.17
N VAL A 83 11.13 -22.87 -10.15
CA VAL A 83 11.49 -21.58 -10.75
C VAL A 83 10.31 -21.00 -11.53
N ASP A 84 9.70 -21.77 -12.43
CA ASP A 84 8.57 -21.30 -13.24
C ASP A 84 7.37 -20.91 -12.35
N ARG A 85 7.08 -21.69 -11.30
CA ARG A 85 6.06 -21.34 -10.30
C ARG A 85 6.31 -19.99 -9.64
N ARG A 86 7.56 -19.68 -9.28
CA ARG A 86 7.94 -18.41 -8.66
C ARG A 86 7.84 -17.24 -9.65
N LEU A 87 8.25 -17.44 -10.90
CA LEU A 87 8.14 -16.42 -11.95
C LEU A 87 6.68 -16.11 -12.28
N TRP A 88 5.85 -17.15 -12.44
CA TRP A 88 4.42 -16.99 -12.62
C TRP A 88 3.75 -16.27 -11.45
N HIS A 89 4.09 -16.65 -10.21
CA HIS A 89 3.57 -15.96 -9.04
C HIS A 89 4.01 -14.49 -9.03
N LYS A 90 5.29 -14.20 -9.28
CA LYS A 90 5.80 -12.82 -9.35
C LYS A 90 5.09 -11.98 -10.41
N ALA A 91 4.94 -12.51 -11.63
CA ALA A 91 4.27 -11.81 -12.71
C ALA A 91 2.77 -11.59 -12.41
N ALA A 92 2.10 -12.59 -11.83
CA ALA A 92 0.70 -12.48 -11.42
C ALA A 92 0.49 -11.39 -10.37
N GLU A 93 1.31 -11.35 -9.32
CA GLU A 93 1.22 -10.36 -8.25
C GLU A 93 1.47 -8.94 -8.77
N ASP A 94 2.50 -8.74 -9.61
CA ASP A 94 2.79 -7.44 -10.19
C ASP A 94 1.70 -6.95 -11.14
N CYS A 95 1.12 -7.84 -11.95
CA CYS A 95 0.02 -7.51 -12.84
C CYS A 95 -1.25 -7.16 -12.08
N TRP A 96 -1.59 -7.96 -11.08
CA TRP A 96 -2.71 -7.67 -10.19
C TRP A 96 -2.52 -6.33 -9.48
N PHE A 97 -1.32 -6.04 -8.94
CA PHE A 97 -1.03 -4.78 -8.27
C PHE A 97 -1.12 -3.59 -9.21
N HIS A 98 -0.59 -3.72 -10.42
CA HIS A 98 -0.76 -2.72 -11.47
C HIS A 98 -2.24 -2.49 -11.79
N GLY A 99 -3.03 -3.56 -11.92
CA GLY A 99 -4.48 -3.47 -12.13
C GLY A 99 -5.23 -2.81 -10.98
N LEU A 100 -4.81 -3.04 -9.73
CA LEU A 100 -5.38 -2.39 -8.54
C LEU A 100 -5.22 -0.86 -8.62
N LEU A 101 -4.00 -0.39 -8.88
CA LEU A 101 -3.69 1.04 -8.90
C LEU A 101 -4.31 1.78 -10.10
N ASN A 102 -4.54 1.07 -11.21
CA ASN A 102 -5.09 1.65 -12.43
C ASN A 102 -6.57 1.30 -12.66
N ARG A 103 -7.26 0.75 -11.64
CA ARG A 103 -8.65 0.29 -11.76
C ARG A 103 -9.61 1.44 -12.06
N HIS A 104 -9.43 2.56 -11.39
CA HIS A 104 -10.27 3.75 -11.54
C HIS A 104 -9.41 4.93 -11.97
N THR A 105 -9.82 5.57 -13.05
CA THR A 105 -9.23 6.82 -13.56
C THR A 105 -10.23 7.94 -13.34
N ALA A 106 -10.19 8.55 -12.17
CA ALA A 106 -11.04 9.70 -11.87
C ALA A 106 -10.40 11.00 -12.40
N ALA A 107 -11.20 11.83 -13.08
CA ALA A 107 -10.75 13.12 -13.61
C ALA A 107 -10.46 14.15 -12.51
N THR A 108 -11.07 13.97 -11.34
CA THR A 108 -10.88 14.80 -10.14
C THR A 108 -10.85 13.88 -8.94
N ILE A 109 -9.72 13.89 -8.23
CA ILE A 109 -9.52 13.09 -7.01
C ILE A 109 -9.32 14.04 -5.85
N THR A 110 -10.03 13.82 -4.75
CA THR A 110 -9.82 14.55 -3.51
C THR A 110 -8.69 13.92 -2.72
N ASP A 111 -7.60 14.65 -2.53
CA ASP A 111 -6.44 14.18 -1.79
C ASP A 111 -6.51 14.60 -0.33
N TYR A 112 -6.64 13.58 0.52
CA TYR A 112 -6.32 13.74 1.93
C TYR A 112 -5.01 13.03 2.29
N VAL A 113 -4.60 11.94 1.66
CA VAL A 113 -3.56 11.05 2.22
C VAL A 113 -2.11 11.47 1.98
N THR A 114 -1.77 12.22 0.92
CA THR A 114 -0.36 12.42 0.49
C THR A 114 0.50 13.22 1.46
N SER A 115 -0.13 14.04 2.30
CA SER A 115 0.59 14.90 3.23
C SER A 115 1.08 14.17 4.48
N TYR A 116 0.73 12.89 4.66
CA TYR A 116 1.12 12.10 5.83
C TYR A 116 2.48 11.43 5.60
N ASP A 117 3.37 11.51 6.59
CA ASP A 117 4.69 10.88 6.53
C ASP A 117 4.59 9.37 6.85
N PHE A 118 4.28 8.58 5.83
CA PHE A 118 4.20 7.13 5.97
C PHE A 118 5.53 6.46 6.32
N MET A 119 6.67 7.11 6.05
CA MET A 119 7.99 6.55 6.41
C MET A 119 8.22 6.61 7.92
N ASN A 120 7.55 7.53 8.62
CA ASN A 120 7.61 7.65 10.09
C ASN A 120 6.23 7.44 10.75
N ALA A 121 5.36 6.66 10.09
CA ALA A 121 4.01 6.39 10.59
C ALA A 121 4.03 5.70 11.94
N ARG A 122 3.12 6.09 12.84
CA ARG A 122 2.86 5.30 14.04
C ARG A 122 2.02 4.09 13.67
N ILE A 123 2.35 2.93 14.21
CA ILE A 123 1.61 1.69 13.94
C ILE A 123 0.13 1.85 14.29
N ARG A 124 -0.19 2.60 15.36
CA ARG A 124 -1.56 2.89 15.80
C ARG A 124 -2.37 3.78 14.85
N ASP A 125 -1.70 4.57 14.01
CA ASP A 125 -2.36 5.47 13.07
C ASP A 125 -2.83 4.68 11.84
N LEU A 126 -2.15 3.56 11.54
CA LEU A 126 -2.49 2.68 10.44
C LEU A 126 -3.66 1.78 10.84
N PRO A 127 -4.62 1.49 9.92
CA PRO A 127 -5.76 0.63 10.20
C PRO A 127 -5.35 -0.86 10.20
N ILE A 128 -4.32 -1.19 10.96
CA ILE A 128 -3.77 -2.52 11.12
C ILE A 128 -4.61 -3.20 12.22
N GLY A 129 -5.80 -3.71 11.84
CA GLY A 129 -6.62 -4.64 12.62
C GLY A 129 -8.06 -4.19 12.96
N MET A 130 -9.02 -5.11 12.78
CA MET A 130 -10.23 -5.32 13.59
C MET A 130 -10.62 -6.80 13.47
N GLY A 131 -10.60 -7.56 14.57
CA GLY A 131 -10.67 -9.03 14.58
C GLY A 131 -11.75 -9.68 13.73
N CYS A 132 -11.63 -10.99 13.53
CA CYS A 132 -12.62 -11.85 12.87
C CYS A 132 -13.90 -12.05 13.71
N ASP A 133 -14.13 -11.14 14.66
CA ASP A 133 -15.34 -11.08 15.46
C ASP A 133 -16.35 -10.26 14.66
N SER A 134 -17.21 -10.97 13.95
CA SER A 134 -18.44 -10.40 13.43
C SER A 134 -19.21 -9.73 14.57
N ALA A 135 -19.98 -8.68 14.26
CA ALA A 135 -20.86 -8.00 15.21
C ALA A 135 -21.93 -8.92 15.86
N GLU A 136 -21.98 -10.20 15.49
CA GLU A 136 -22.93 -11.21 15.97
C GLU A 136 -22.29 -12.33 16.83
N GLY A 137 -21.02 -12.18 17.25
CA GLY A 137 -20.38 -13.14 18.16
C GLY A 137 -20.08 -14.51 17.54
N GLN A 138 -20.22 -14.65 16.22
CA GLN A 138 -19.62 -15.77 15.49
C GLN A 138 -18.17 -15.44 15.18
N ARG A 139 -17.25 -16.23 15.75
CA ARG A 139 -15.86 -16.32 15.33
C ARG A 139 -15.83 -16.91 13.93
N LEU A 140 -15.77 -16.06 12.92
CA LEU A 140 -15.36 -16.52 11.60
C LEU A 140 -13.88 -16.90 11.70
N PRO A 141 -13.45 -18.07 11.20
CA PRO A 141 -12.03 -18.32 11.07
C PRO A 141 -11.43 -17.21 10.21
N CYS A 142 -10.34 -16.60 10.67
CA CYS A 142 -9.60 -15.56 9.94
C CYS A 142 -9.07 -16.01 8.56
N GLU A 143 -9.37 -17.23 8.15
CA GLU A 143 -9.18 -17.80 6.83
C GLU A 143 -10.12 -17.18 5.77
N ALA A 144 -11.26 -16.60 6.16
CA ALA A 144 -12.32 -16.17 5.24
C ALA A 144 -12.15 -14.77 4.60
N LEU A 145 -11.04 -14.07 4.81
CA LEU A 145 -10.81 -12.71 4.28
C LEU A 145 -9.73 -12.67 3.17
N THR A 146 -9.41 -13.85 2.62
CA THR A 146 -8.50 -14.05 1.48
C THR A 146 -9.21 -13.98 0.12
N ASP A 147 -10.41 -13.39 0.04
CA ASP A 147 -11.25 -13.42 -1.18
C ASP A 147 -10.61 -12.69 -2.39
N TYR A 148 -9.54 -11.94 -2.16
CA TYR A 148 -8.63 -11.54 -3.22
C TYR A 148 -7.46 -12.52 -3.26
N GLY A 149 -7.50 -13.50 -4.17
CA GLY A 149 -6.46 -14.52 -4.42
C GLY A 149 -5.05 -14.01 -4.80
N HIS A 150 -4.74 -12.75 -4.50
CA HIS A 150 -3.52 -12.00 -4.77
C HIS A 150 -3.00 -11.24 -3.53
N GLY A 151 -3.35 -11.69 -2.32
CA GLY A 151 -2.75 -11.14 -1.11
C GLY A 151 -3.16 -9.70 -0.76
N MET A 152 -4.34 -9.22 -1.16
CA MET A 152 -4.96 -8.10 -0.42
C MET A 152 -5.40 -8.63 0.91
N ILE A 153 -4.56 -8.39 1.90
CA ILE A 153 -4.86 -8.81 3.24
C ILE A 153 -5.29 -7.55 3.96
N ALA A 154 -6.61 -7.43 4.18
CA ALA A 154 -7.17 -6.50 5.18
C ALA A 154 -6.56 -6.75 6.59
N PHE A 155 -5.78 -7.82 6.73
CA PHE A 155 -5.15 -8.30 7.94
C PHE A 155 -3.70 -8.67 7.66
N PHE A 156 -2.73 -7.89 8.11
CA PHE A 156 -1.32 -8.31 8.12
C PHE A 156 -1.17 -9.74 8.70
N PRO A 157 -0.87 -10.79 7.92
CA PRO A 157 -0.25 -11.96 8.47
C PRO A 157 1.28 -11.75 8.41
N PHE A 158 2.03 -12.65 9.02
CA PHE A 158 3.50 -12.74 8.98
C PHE A 158 4.25 -12.02 10.10
N LEU A 159 4.01 -12.49 11.31
CA LEU A 159 5.09 -13.20 12.01
C LEU A 159 4.59 -14.64 12.23
N PRO A 160 5.46 -15.66 12.45
CA PRO A 160 4.97 -16.86 13.13
C PRO A 160 4.14 -16.34 14.30
N ILE A 161 2.88 -16.78 14.41
CA ILE A 161 2.06 -16.49 15.57
C ILE A 161 2.89 -17.02 16.74
N LEU A 162 3.68 -16.15 17.35
CA LEU A 162 4.28 -16.41 18.64
C LEU A 162 3.06 -16.40 19.53
N ARG A 163 2.46 -17.58 19.68
CA ARG A 163 1.47 -17.83 20.71
C ARG A 163 2.08 -17.28 21.98
N GLU A 164 1.34 -16.38 22.62
CA GLU A 164 1.67 -15.80 23.90
C GLU A 164 2.15 -16.94 24.82
N GLY A 165 3.47 -16.96 25.12
CA GLY A 165 4.12 -18.14 25.68
C GLY A 165 5.64 -18.17 25.50
N ALA A 166 6.18 -17.52 24.46
CA ALA A 166 7.60 -17.16 24.47
C ALA A 166 7.74 -15.96 25.39
N ALA A 167 8.38 -16.13 26.56
CA ALA A 167 8.67 -15.08 27.52
C ALA A 167 9.50 -13.95 26.88
N ALA A 168 8.85 -13.07 26.14
CA ALA A 168 9.40 -11.79 25.76
C ALA A 168 9.22 -10.90 26.99
N THR A 169 10.32 -10.56 27.64
CA THR A 169 10.35 -9.45 28.59
C THR A 169 9.86 -8.22 27.86
N HIS A 170 8.59 -7.86 28.09
CA HIS A 170 7.97 -6.68 27.49
C HIS A 170 8.79 -5.45 27.89
N LYS A 171 9.56 -4.90 26.97
CA LYS A 171 10.13 -3.57 27.10
C LYS A 171 9.17 -2.61 26.40
N THR A 172 8.34 -1.94 27.18
CA THR A 172 7.34 -0.97 26.71
C THR A 172 7.91 0.43 26.43
N ASP A 173 9.22 0.63 26.51
CA ASP A 173 9.81 1.98 26.51
C ASP A 173 10.07 2.56 25.10
N GLY A 174 9.55 1.94 24.03
CA GLY A 174 9.69 2.41 22.66
C GLY A 174 8.35 2.74 22.00
N GLU A 175 8.29 3.87 21.28
CA GLU A 175 7.15 4.22 20.43
C GLU A 175 7.03 3.22 19.28
N CYS A 176 5.86 2.58 19.14
CA CYS A 176 5.56 1.71 18.01
C CYS A 176 5.32 2.53 16.75
N ALA A 177 6.41 2.86 16.07
CA ALA A 177 6.40 3.62 14.85
C ALA A 177 7.44 3.08 13.86
N LEU A 178 7.20 3.36 12.58
CA LEU A 178 8.24 3.28 11.56
C LEU A 178 9.27 4.39 11.82
N ARG A 179 10.52 4.09 11.47
CA ARG A 179 11.62 5.03 11.45
C ARG A 179 12.28 4.90 10.09
N ASP A 180 12.09 5.89 9.23
CA ASP A 180 12.52 5.86 7.83
C ASP A 180 12.10 4.57 7.10
N GLY A 181 10.85 4.16 7.32
CA GLY A 181 10.22 2.99 6.73
C GLY A 181 10.58 1.67 7.41
N LEU A 182 11.36 1.67 8.50
CA LEU A 182 11.71 0.45 9.24
C LEU A 182 10.96 0.38 10.56
N PHE A 183 10.32 -0.74 10.83
CA PHE A 183 9.76 -1.06 12.14
C PHE A 183 10.73 -1.90 12.95
N PHE A 184 11.06 -1.43 14.15
CA PHE A 184 11.91 -2.15 15.11
C PHE A 184 11.04 -2.68 16.25
N GLY A 185 10.70 -3.96 16.19
CA GLY A 185 9.81 -4.56 17.17
C GLY A 185 9.11 -5.81 16.68
N ARG A 186 8.00 -6.16 17.32
CA ARG A 186 7.14 -7.27 16.93
C ARG A 186 5.69 -6.80 16.89
N LEU A 187 4.96 -7.27 15.89
CA LEU A 187 3.51 -7.07 15.78
C LEU A 187 2.84 -8.40 16.14
N TYR A 188 1.84 -8.36 17.01
CA TYR A 188 1.07 -9.51 17.46
C TYR A 188 -0.40 -9.27 17.12
N ALA A 189 -1.05 -10.25 16.51
CA ALA A 189 -2.49 -10.27 16.40
C ALA A 189 -3.08 -10.88 17.68
N LEU A 190 -3.94 -10.13 18.35
CA LEU A 190 -4.72 -10.51 19.51
C LEU A 190 -6.22 -10.42 19.16
N PRO A 191 -7.12 -11.05 19.95
CA PRO A 191 -8.56 -10.96 19.72
C PRO A 191 -9.10 -9.52 19.72
N ASP A 192 -8.50 -8.64 20.53
CA ASP A 192 -8.85 -7.22 20.67
C ASP A 192 -8.16 -6.30 19.65
N GLY A 193 -7.32 -6.85 18.77
CA GLY A 193 -6.65 -6.09 17.72
C GLY A 193 -5.16 -6.40 17.62
N ILE A 194 -4.39 -5.48 17.06
CA ILE A 194 -2.94 -5.66 16.90
C ILE A 194 -2.20 -4.96 18.02
N ARG A 195 -1.35 -5.71 18.72
CA ARG A 195 -0.41 -5.20 19.69
C ARG A 195 0.97 -5.11 19.08
N CYS A 196 1.72 -4.11 19.49
CA CYS A 196 3.11 -3.96 19.12
C CYS A 196 3.96 -4.00 20.40
N ASP A 197 5.10 -4.69 20.32
CA ASP A 197 6.19 -4.50 21.27
C ASP A 197 7.35 -3.86 20.51
N ALA A 198 7.74 -2.64 20.89
CA ALA A 198 8.92 -2.01 20.34
C ALA A 198 10.19 -2.78 20.78
N GLY A 199 11.16 -2.92 19.88
CA GLY A 199 12.41 -3.61 20.15
C GLY A 199 13.62 -2.76 19.75
N ASP A 200 14.77 -3.05 20.35
CA ASP A 200 16.02 -2.30 20.20
C ASP A 200 17.03 -2.98 19.24
N GLY A 201 16.78 -4.23 18.82
CA GLY A 201 17.80 -5.05 18.16
C GLY A 201 17.79 -5.07 16.63
N ASN A 202 16.66 -5.38 15.99
CA ASN A 202 16.59 -5.61 14.54
C ASN A 202 15.25 -5.17 13.95
N PRO A 203 15.22 -4.67 12.70
CA PRO A 203 13.97 -4.38 12.02
C PRO A 203 13.23 -5.68 11.69
N SER A 204 11.92 -5.68 11.87
CA SER A 204 11.04 -6.82 11.56
C SER A 204 10.12 -6.57 10.37
N LEU A 205 9.93 -5.30 10.00
CA LEU A 205 9.11 -4.89 8.87
C LEU A 205 9.76 -3.70 8.18
N ARG A 206 9.68 -3.66 6.86
CA ARG A 206 10.15 -2.55 6.04
C ARG A 206 9.06 -2.10 5.08
N LEU A 207 8.71 -0.83 5.11
CA LEU A 207 7.96 -0.15 4.05
C LEU A 207 8.88 0.02 2.83
N ILE A 208 8.51 -0.59 1.71
CA ILE A 208 9.29 -0.57 0.46
C ILE A 208 8.72 0.40 -0.56
N ALA A 209 7.43 0.73 -0.47
CA ALA A 209 6.77 1.71 -1.32
C ALA A 209 5.47 2.22 -0.70
N VAL A 210 5.10 3.43 -1.10
CA VAL A 210 3.79 4.05 -0.91
C VAL A 210 3.34 4.50 -2.28
N ASP A 211 2.28 3.88 -2.78
CA ASP A 211 1.68 4.20 -4.06
C ASP A 211 0.30 4.81 -3.80
N PHE A 212 -0.21 5.68 -4.67
CA PHE A 212 -1.47 6.38 -4.45
C PHE A 212 -2.40 6.21 -5.64
N ALA A 213 -3.65 5.84 -5.37
CA ALA A 213 -4.68 5.59 -6.36
C ALA A 213 -6.06 5.67 -5.70
N ASP A 214 -7.10 5.92 -6.49
CA ASP A 214 -8.49 5.69 -6.07
C ASP A 214 -8.81 4.21 -6.36
N ILE A 215 -8.69 3.33 -5.36
CA ILE A 215 -8.75 1.87 -5.60
C ILE A 215 -10.18 1.31 -5.57
N ASN A 216 -11.14 2.10 -5.06
CA ASN A 216 -12.55 1.72 -4.93
C ASN A 216 -13.50 2.58 -5.79
N GLY A 217 -13.00 3.65 -6.41
CA GLY A 217 -13.72 4.50 -7.34
C GLY A 217 -14.62 5.55 -6.68
N ASP A 218 -14.33 5.94 -5.44
CA ASP A 218 -15.14 6.91 -4.68
C ASP A 218 -14.71 8.38 -4.89
N GLY A 219 -13.67 8.61 -5.70
CA GLY A 219 -13.14 9.95 -5.98
C GLY A 219 -12.28 10.52 -4.85
N VAL A 220 -11.92 9.72 -3.84
CA VAL A 220 -10.94 10.04 -2.80
C VAL A 220 -9.64 9.31 -3.09
N LEU A 221 -8.52 9.98 -2.84
CA LEU A 221 -7.21 9.35 -3.02
C LEU A 221 -6.92 8.39 -1.87
N ASP A 222 -6.56 7.15 -2.20
CA ASP A 222 -6.09 6.16 -1.25
C ASP A 222 -4.56 6.06 -1.31
N ALA A 223 -3.94 5.68 -0.20
CA ALA A 223 -2.55 5.28 -0.14
C ALA A 223 -2.47 3.76 -0.01
N VAL A 224 -1.58 3.15 -0.78
CA VAL A 224 -1.34 1.71 -0.81
C VAL A 224 0.09 1.46 -0.35
N LEU A 225 0.23 1.01 0.89
CA LEU A 225 1.52 0.80 1.52
C LEU A 225 1.98 -0.63 1.27
N ARG A 226 3.21 -0.78 0.77
CA ARG A 226 3.84 -2.08 0.54
C ARG A 226 4.91 -2.34 1.58
N PHE A 227 4.69 -3.33 2.43
CA PHE A 227 5.65 -3.75 3.44
C PHE A 227 6.30 -5.08 3.07
N VAL A 228 7.49 -5.35 3.59
CA VAL A 228 8.13 -6.67 3.52
C VAL A 228 8.61 -7.04 4.92
N PRO A 229 8.25 -8.23 5.43
CA PRO A 229 8.84 -8.76 6.64
C PRO A 229 10.37 -8.88 6.52
N VAL A 230 11.11 -8.44 7.54
CA VAL A 230 12.57 -8.48 7.58
C VAL A 230 13.00 -9.40 8.73
N GLY A 231 14.00 -10.25 8.47
CA GLY A 231 14.61 -11.10 9.49
C GLY A 231 14.70 -12.58 9.09
N PRO A 232 15.31 -13.42 9.95
CA PRO A 232 15.48 -14.84 9.68
C PRO A 232 14.13 -15.55 9.54
N GLY A 233 13.95 -16.30 8.44
CA GLY A 233 12.73 -17.07 8.19
C GLY A 233 11.50 -16.23 7.77
N ALA A 234 11.68 -14.92 7.57
CA ALA A 234 10.60 -14.03 7.15
C ALA A 234 10.11 -14.37 5.73
N ALA A 235 8.78 -14.37 5.55
CA ALA A 235 8.17 -14.48 4.23
C ALA A 235 8.61 -13.28 3.38
N ARG A 236 9.08 -13.53 2.16
CA ARG A 236 9.58 -12.48 1.25
C ARG A 236 8.50 -11.90 0.33
N SER A 237 7.24 -12.23 0.58
CA SER A 237 6.12 -11.66 -0.17
C SER A 237 5.76 -10.30 0.40
N PRO A 238 5.58 -9.27 -0.44
CA PRO A 238 5.08 -7.99 0.02
C PRO A 238 3.70 -8.11 0.66
N LEU A 239 3.50 -7.32 1.70
CA LEU A 239 2.23 -7.08 2.37
C LEU A 239 1.67 -5.76 1.89
N ILE A 240 0.39 -5.75 1.52
CA ILE A 240 -0.26 -4.58 0.96
C ILE A 240 -1.32 -4.09 1.93
N LEU A 241 -1.17 -2.85 2.38
CA LEU A 241 -2.15 -2.17 3.22
C LEU A 241 -2.72 -0.96 2.45
N PRO A 242 -3.91 -1.10 1.86
CA PRO A 242 -4.64 0.05 1.36
C PRO A 242 -5.26 0.82 2.53
N LEU A 243 -5.16 2.15 2.49
CA LEU A 243 -5.75 3.02 3.48
C LEU A 243 -6.24 4.32 2.85
N THR A 244 -7.31 4.85 3.43
CA THR A 244 -7.96 6.09 3.02
C THR A 244 -8.26 6.94 4.25
N ARG A 245 -8.52 8.22 4.02
CA ARG A 245 -9.09 9.12 5.03
C ARG A 245 -9.99 10.13 4.34
N LEU A 246 -11.10 10.45 4.99
CA LEU A 246 -12.12 11.35 4.44
C LEU A 246 -11.94 12.83 4.87
N SER A 247 -10.90 13.11 5.65
CA SER A 247 -10.52 14.45 6.08
C SER A 247 -9.04 14.50 6.47
N ARG A 248 -8.45 15.70 6.54
CA ARG A 248 -7.01 15.89 6.84
C ARG A 248 -6.60 15.43 8.24
N ASP A 249 -7.49 15.52 9.21
CA ASP A 249 -7.24 15.16 10.61
C ASP A 249 -8.01 13.90 11.04
N GLY A 250 -8.73 13.27 10.09
CA GLY A 250 -9.49 12.05 10.32
C GLY A 250 -8.59 10.82 10.47
N PRO A 251 -9.10 9.76 11.12
CA PRO A 251 -8.38 8.50 11.21
C PRO A 251 -8.23 7.86 9.82
N PHE A 252 -7.16 7.09 9.64
CA PHE A 252 -7.07 6.22 8.48
C PHE A 252 -7.99 5.02 8.65
N THR A 253 -8.55 4.57 7.53
CA THR A 253 -9.45 3.42 7.43
C THR A 253 -9.09 2.61 6.19
N VAL A 254 -9.55 1.36 6.09
CA VAL A 254 -9.42 0.60 4.84
C VAL A 254 -10.48 1.11 3.86
N PRO A 255 -10.15 1.39 2.57
CA PRO A 255 -11.14 1.80 1.58
C PRO A 255 -12.28 0.78 1.50
N ALA A 256 -13.52 1.26 1.53
CA ALA A 256 -14.67 0.37 1.44
C ALA A 256 -14.66 -0.34 0.08
N VAL A 257 -14.88 -1.66 0.10
CA VAL A 257 -15.17 -2.40 -1.14
C VAL A 257 -16.54 -1.93 -1.61
N VAL A 258 -16.60 -1.13 -2.67
CA VAL A 258 -17.87 -0.82 -3.33
C VAL A 258 -18.41 -2.15 -3.87
N PRO A 259 -19.58 -2.65 -3.41
CA PRO A 259 -20.17 -3.82 -4.00
C PRO A 259 -20.42 -3.50 -5.47
N THR A 260 -19.79 -4.25 -6.38
CA THR A 260 -20.16 -4.20 -7.78
C THR A 260 -21.64 -4.54 -7.83
N ALA A 261 -22.47 -3.56 -8.21
CA ALA A 261 -23.87 -3.81 -8.51
C ALA A 261 -23.89 -5.00 -9.46
N SER A 262 -24.53 -6.09 -9.03
CA SER A 262 -24.66 -7.30 -9.81
C SER A 262 -25.10 -6.92 -11.21
N ARG A 263 -24.27 -7.21 -12.21
CA ARG A 263 -24.69 -7.13 -13.61
C ARG A 263 -25.92 -8.03 -13.74
N GLN A 264 -27.09 -7.42 -13.82
CA GLN A 264 -28.30 -8.08 -14.31
C GLN A 264 -28.22 -8.19 -15.82
#